data_AF-A0A2G9T6B7-F1
#
_entry.id   AF-A0A2G9T6B7-F1
#
_cell.length_a   1.000
_cell.length_b   1.000
_cell.length_c   1.000
_cell.angle_alpha   90.00
_cell.angle_beta   90.00
_cell.angle_gamma   90.00
#
_symmetry.space_group_name_H-M   'P 1'
#
loop_
_entity.id
_entity.type
_entity.pdbx_description
1 polymer ?
#
loop_
_entity_poly.entity_id
_entity_poly.type
_entity_poly.pdbx_seq_one_letter_code
_entity_poly.pdbx_strand_id
1 'polypeptide(L)'
;MGITYGCQFPGSKIYELVNEFWQRRKQLQQYREDDFEMNGWLSRVADTYMSSSQWYIDKIEPLLEYHARPILRLEKDLRNELSRIYFQETVDEFIFTYMAEDIEWVQRKIDSAQRISKLNHFPKRPFVLLKPHEEL
;
A
#
# COMPACT_ATOMS: atom_id res chain seq x y z
N MET A 1 26.93 30.57 -4.36
CA MET A 1 26.34 29.84 -3.21
C MET A 1 24.87 30.25 -3.15
N GLY A 2 23.97 29.38 -3.59
CA GLY A 2 22.54 29.69 -3.63
C GLY A 2 21.93 29.60 -2.25
N ILE A 3 21.30 30.69 -1.80
CA ILE A 3 20.56 30.74 -0.54
C ILE A 3 19.33 29.83 -0.68
N THR A 4 19.26 28.76 0.10
CA THR A 4 18.06 27.94 0.21
C THR A 4 17.03 28.70 1.04
N TYR A 5 15.98 29.21 0.40
CA TYR A 5 14.85 29.82 1.08
C TYR A 5 14.02 28.74 1.77
N GLY A 6 14.11 28.63 3.10
CA GLY A 6 13.33 27.69 3.90
C GLY A 6 13.67 27.80 5.40
N CYS A 7 12.67 27.61 6.27
CA CYS A 7 12.86 27.65 7.72
C CYS A 7 13.69 26.44 8.17
N GLN A 8 14.95 26.65 8.55
CA GLN A 8 15.83 25.59 9.04
C GLN A 8 15.77 25.56 10.57
N PHE A 9 15.11 24.54 11.12
CA PHE A 9 15.06 24.27 12.56
C PHE A 9 15.41 22.79 12.81
N PRO A 10 15.84 22.41 14.02
CA PRO A 10 16.06 21.00 14.35
C PRO A 10 14.79 20.18 14.10
N GLY A 11 14.85 19.24 13.17
CA GLY A 11 13.68 18.45 12.75
C GLY A 11 12.89 19.03 11.57
N SER A 12 13.38 20.07 10.88
CA SER A 12 12.73 20.58 9.65
C SER A 12 12.56 19.48 8.60
N LYS A 13 13.51 18.54 8.51
CA LYS A 13 13.40 17.40 7.59
C LYS A 13 12.28 16.44 7.98
N ILE A 14 12.11 16.17 9.26
CA ILE A 14 11.00 15.36 9.78
C ILE A 14 9.67 16.04 9.43
N TYR A 15 9.58 17.36 9.64
CA TYR A 15 8.39 18.13 9.27
C TYR A 15 8.05 18.04 7.77
N GLU A 16 9.05 18.14 6.88
CA GLU A 16 8.85 17.95 5.45
C GLU A 16 8.33 16.53 5.13
N LEU A 17 8.95 15.50 5.70
CA LEU A 17 8.57 14.11 5.47
C LEU A 17 7.16 13.78 5.99
N VAL A 18 6.77 14.32 7.14
CA VAL A 18 5.42 14.16 7.69
C VAL A 18 4.38 14.81 6.77
N ASN A 19 4.66 16.01 6.26
CA ASN A 19 3.76 16.68 5.32
C ASN A 19 3.67 15.91 4.00
N GLU A 20 4.80 15.42 3.47
CA GLU A 20 4.80 14.58 2.27
C GLU A 20 3.97 13.32 2.50
N PHE A 21 4.15 12.62 3.63
CA PHE A 21 3.37 11.46 3.98
C PHE A 21 1.88 11.75 4.00
N TRP A 22 1.45 12.86 4.61
CA TRP A 22 0.05 13.25 4.61
C TRP A 22 -0.54 13.43 3.21
N GLN A 23 0.22 14.01 2.28
CA GLN A 23 -0.24 14.16 0.89
C GLN A 23 -0.31 12.80 0.18
N ARG A 24 0.70 11.93 0.36
CA ARG A 24 0.72 10.59 -0.22
C ARG A 24 -0.37 9.69 0.34
N ARG A 25 -0.65 9.80 1.64
CA ARG A 25 -1.74 9.08 2.31
C ARG A 25 -3.10 9.42 1.70
N LYS A 26 -3.37 10.71 1.44
CA LYS A 26 -4.63 11.11 0.77
C LYS A 26 -4.75 10.53 -0.62
N GLN A 27 -3.67 10.54 -1.40
CA GLN A 27 -3.64 9.93 -2.74
C GLN A 27 -3.88 8.41 -2.67
N LEU A 28 -3.28 7.74 -1.68
CA LEU A 28 -3.48 6.31 -1.44
C LEU A 28 -4.91 6.00 -1.02
N GLN A 29 -5.50 6.79 -0.12
CA GLN A 29 -6.90 6.64 0.29
C GLN A 29 -7.84 6.80 -0.90
N GLN A 30 -7.62 7.82 -1.72
CA GLN A 30 -8.40 8.00 -2.94
C GLN A 30 -8.28 6.80 -3.88
N TYR A 31 -7.07 6.29 -4.10
CA TYR A 31 -6.85 5.08 -4.90
C TYR A 31 -7.57 3.85 -4.32
N ARG A 32 -7.61 3.72 -2.98
CA ARG A 32 -8.34 2.63 -2.31
C ARG A 32 -9.83 2.68 -2.53
N GLU A 33 -10.41 3.88 -2.54
CA GLU A 33 -11.85 4.07 -2.58
C GLU A 33 -12.37 4.11 -4.02
N ASP A 34 -11.67 4.81 -4.91
CA ASP A 34 -12.20 5.19 -6.23
C ASP A 34 -11.76 4.24 -7.36
N ASP A 35 -10.68 3.47 -7.20
CA ASP A 35 -10.17 2.63 -8.28
C ASP A 35 -10.94 1.30 -8.39
N PHE A 36 -11.90 1.27 -9.30
CA PHE A 36 -12.73 0.09 -9.56
C PHE A 36 -11.95 -1.12 -10.09
N GLU A 37 -10.81 -0.90 -10.76
CA GLU A 37 -10.01 -2.00 -11.30
C GLU A 37 -9.28 -2.72 -10.16
N MET A 38 -8.62 -1.96 -9.28
CA MET A 38 -8.01 -2.48 -8.05
C MET A 38 -9.06 -3.16 -7.18
N ASN A 39 -10.19 -2.48 -6.95
CA ASN A 39 -11.28 -3.01 -6.11
C ASN A 39 -12.04 -4.18 -6.72
N GLY A 40 -11.88 -4.45 -8.02
CA GLY A 40 -12.41 -5.64 -8.68
C GLY A 40 -11.41 -6.80 -8.67
N TRP A 41 -10.23 -6.57 -9.24
CA TRP A 41 -9.26 -7.62 -9.56
C TRP A 41 -8.25 -7.89 -8.44
N LEU A 42 -8.05 -6.95 -7.51
CA LEU A 42 -7.27 -7.16 -6.28
C LEU A 42 -8.12 -6.87 -5.04
N SER A 43 -9.43 -7.14 -5.16
CA SER A 43 -10.41 -7.03 -4.09
C SER A 43 -10.09 -7.93 -2.89
N ARG A 44 -10.81 -7.74 -1.77
CA ARG A 44 -10.73 -8.67 -0.62
C ARG A 44 -11.03 -10.11 -1.02
N VAL A 45 -11.91 -10.32 -1.99
CA VAL A 45 -12.24 -11.65 -2.51
C VAL A 45 -11.07 -12.23 -3.27
N ALA A 46 -10.52 -11.46 -4.21
CA ALA A 46 -9.36 -11.89 -5.01
C ALA A 46 -8.19 -12.25 -4.09
N ASP A 47 -7.97 -11.46 -3.04
CA ASP A 47 -6.97 -11.71 -2.02
C ASP A 47 -7.23 -13.01 -1.21
N THR A 48 -8.49 -13.25 -0.80
CA THR A 48 -8.85 -14.41 0.04
C THR A 48 -8.85 -15.72 -0.76
N TYR A 49 -9.32 -15.67 -2.01
CA TYR A 49 -9.61 -16.87 -2.81
C TYR A 49 -8.75 -17.00 -4.05
N MET A 50 -7.78 -16.11 -4.25
CA MET A 50 -6.88 -16.11 -5.40
C MET A 50 -7.61 -16.08 -6.75
N SER A 51 -8.78 -15.45 -6.79
CA SER A 51 -9.75 -15.59 -7.90
C SER A 51 -9.60 -14.56 -9.02
N SER A 52 -8.43 -13.93 -9.14
CA SER A 52 -8.11 -12.97 -10.19
C SER A 52 -7.08 -13.56 -11.15
N SER A 53 -6.98 -13.04 -12.37
CA SER A 53 -6.05 -13.57 -13.37
C SER A 53 -4.73 -12.80 -13.40
N GLN A 54 -3.66 -13.46 -13.85
CA GLN A 54 -2.35 -12.86 -14.11
C GLN A 54 -2.46 -11.52 -14.83
N TRP A 55 -3.15 -11.52 -15.98
CA TRP A 55 -3.20 -10.36 -16.87
C TRP A 55 -3.80 -9.13 -16.20
N TYR A 56 -4.83 -9.32 -15.36
CA TYR A 56 -5.41 -8.21 -14.61
C TYR A 56 -4.48 -7.71 -13.50
N ILE A 57 -3.73 -8.61 -12.86
CA ILE A 57 -2.72 -8.23 -11.86
C ILE A 57 -1.59 -7.43 -12.52
N ASP A 58 -1.06 -7.90 -13.64
CA ASP A 58 0.01 -7.23 -14.38
C ASP A 58 -0.40 -5.80 -14.80
N LYS A 59 -1.70 -5.58 -15.06
CA LYS A 59 -2.25 -4.25 -15.36
C LYS A 59 -2.27 -3.32 -14.14
N ILE A 60 -2.58 -3.85 -12.96
CA ILE A 60 -2.78 -3.08 -11.72
C ILE A 60 -1.47 -2.81 -11.00
N GLU A 61 -0.53 -3.75 -11.07
CA GLU A 61 0.74 -3.72 -10.35
C GLU A 61 1.49 -2.39 -10.50
N PRO A 62 1.65 -1.79 -11.70
CA PRO A 62 2.36 -0.51 -11.82
C PRO A 62 1.71 0.64 -11.04
N LEU A 63 0.38 0.70 -11.01
CA LEU A 63 -0.35 1.76 -10.29
C LEU A 63 -0.32 1.50 -8.77
N LEU A 64 -0.45 0.25 -8.36
CA LEU A 64 -0.26 -0.15 -6.96
C LEU A 64 1.15 0.23 -6.48
N GLU A 65 2.19 -0.08 -7.26
CA GLU A 65 3.57 0.30 -6.94
C GLU A 65 3.78 1.81 -6.88
N TYR A 66 3.15 2.56 -7.79
CA TYR A 66 3.21 4.03 -7.80
C TYR A 66 2.73 4.62 -6.46
N HIS A 67 1.67 4.05 -5.87
CA HIS A 67 1.18 4.49 -4.56
C HIS A 67 1.95 3.88 -3.38
N ALA A 68 2.43 2.64 -3.49
CA ALA A 68 3.09 1.93 -2.40
C ALA A 68 4.53 2.41 -2.15
N ARG A 69 5.32 2.61 -3.20
CA ARG A 69 6.75 2.96 -3.07
C ARG A 69 6.99 4.23 -2.25
N PRO A 70 6.25 5.35 -2.44
CA PRO A 70 6.42 6.53 -1.62
C PRO A 70 6.16 6.28 -0.14
N ILE A 71 5.16 5.47 0.21
CA ILE A 71 4.77 5.17 1.60
C ILE A 71 5.88 4.38 2.30
N LEU A 72 6.36 3.31 1.67
CA LEU A 72 7.42 2.46 2.22
C LEU A 72 8.75 3.22 2.33
N ARG A 73 9.08 4.06 1.34
CA ARG A 73 10.26 4.94 1.42
C ARG A 73 10.12 5.94 2.57
N LEU A 74 8.97 6.58 2.72
CA LEU A 74 8.74 7.57 3.78
C LEU A 74 8.85 6.97 5.17
N GLU A 75 8.40 5.74 5.37
CA GLU A 75 8.59 5.05 6.64
C GLU A 75 10.07 4.92 6.98
N LYS A 76 10.88 4.41 6.05
CA LYS A 76 12.33 4.30 6.21
C LYS A 76 12.99 5.65 6.48
N ASP A 77 12.64 6.68 5.70
CA ASP A 77 13.23 8.01 5.83
C ASP A 77 12.84 8.68 7.16
N LEU A 78 11.57 8.54 7.58
CA LEU A 78 11.10 9.04 8.87
C LEU A 78 11.78 8.31 10.02
N ARG A 79 11.91 6.98 9.97
CA ARG A 79 12.66 6.23 10.99
C ARG A 79 14.09 6.75 11.12
N ASN A 80 14.78 6.95 10.00
CA ASN A 80 16.15 7.45 10.01
C ASN A 80 16.27 8.85 10.62
N GLU A 81 15.39 9.77 10.26
CA GLU A 81 15.45 11.16 10.74
C GLU A 81 14.96 11.29 12.19
N LEU A 82 13.90 10.59 12.58
CA LEU A 82 13.39 10.57 13.96
C LEU A 82 14.40 9.94 14.92
N SER A 83 15.10 8.88 14.51
CA SER A 83 16.11 8.19 15.32
C SER A 83 17.32 9.05 15.67
N ARG A 84 17.50 10.20 15.00
CA ARG A 84 18.56 11.16 15.33
C ARG A 84 18.23 12.04 16.53
N ILE A 85 16.95 12.13 16.89
CA ILE A 85 16.44 13.07 17.90
C ILE A 85 15.72 12.34 19.05
N TYR A 86 15.04 11.24 18.74
CA TYR A 86 14.23 10.48 19.68
C TYR A 86 14.79 9.06 19.92
N PHE A 87 14.42 8.48 21.06
CA PHE A 87 14.67 7.07 21.34
C PHE A 87 13.84 6.17 20.41
N GLN A 88 14.33 4.96 20.18
CA GLN A 88 13.72 4.02 19.22
C GLN A 88 12.26 3.72 19.57
N GLU A 89 11.91 3.61 20.85
CA GLU A 89 10.56 3.34 21.32
C GLU A 89 9.57 4.43 20.87
N THR A 90 10.00 5.70 20.90
CA THR A 90 9.19 6.83 20.41
C THR A 90 9.08 6.81 18.88
N VAL A 91 10.15 6.42 18.19
CA VAL A 91 10.11 6.26 16.72
C VAL A 91 9.12 5.15 16.35
N ASP A 92 9.18 4.01 17.02
CA ASP A 92 8.28 2.88 16.82
C ASP A 92 6.84 3.25 17.11
N GLU A 93 6.57 3.91 18.24
CA GLU A 93 5.23 4.42 18.58
C GLU A 93 4.70 5.37 17.50
N PHE A 94 5.53 6.28 16.99
CA PHE A 94 5.14 7.22 15.95
C PHE A 94 4.75 6.49 14.64
N ILE A 95 5.61 5.58 14.16
CA ILE A 95 5.34 4.83 12.93
C ILE A 95 4.10 3.93 13.13
N PHE A 96 3.99 3.28 14.28
CA PHE A 96 2.84 2.45 14.62
C PHE A 96 1.54 3.25 14.59
N THR A 97 1.51 4.40 15.25
CA THR A 97 0.31 5.22 15.42
C THR A 97 -0.14 5.86 14.11
N TYR A 98 0.78 6.33 13.28
CA TYR A 98 0.44 7.19 12.14
C TYR A 98 0.56 6.52 10.78
N MET A 99 1.34 5.45 10.64
CA MET A 99 1.69 4.88 9.34
C MET A 99 1.37 3.39 9.19
N ALA A 100 1.24 2.64 10.30
CA ALA A 100 1.13 1.18 10.26
C ALA A 100 -0.01 0.68 9.37
N GLU A 101 -1.22 1.23 9.52
CA GLU A 101 -2.37 0.84 8.70
C GLU A 101 -2.08 0.95 7.19
N ASP A 102 -1.42 2.04 6.79
CA ASP A 102 -1.14 2.29 5.39
C ASP A 102 -0.03 1.39 4.84
N ILE A 103 1.00 1.13 5.65
CA ILE A 103 2.10 0.23 5.35
C ILE A 103 1.59 -1.21 5.22
N GLU A 104 0.84 -1.68 6.20
CA GLU A 104 0.27 -3.02 6.21
C GLU A 104 -0.63 -3.25 5.00
N TRP A 105 -1.45 -2.26 4.66
CA TRP A 105 -2.31 -2.36 3.49
C TRP A 105 -1.50 -2.47 2.19
N VAL A 106 -0.50 -1.61 1.96
CA VAL A 106 0.27 -1.65 0.71
C VAL A 106 1.09 -2.94 0.61
N GLN A 107 1.69 -3.39 1.72
CA GLN A 107 2.46 -4.63 1.76
C GLN A 107 1.58 -5.83 1.44
N ARG A 108 0.42 -5.93 2.11
CA ARG A 108 -0.55 -7.00 1.85
C ARG A 108 -0.98 -7.02 0.38
N LYS A 109 -1.23 -5.86 -0.23
CA LYS A 109 -1.64 -5.79 -1.64
C LYS A 109 -0.52 -6.22 -2.59
N ILE A 110 0.71 -5.79 -2.34
CA ILE A 110 1.88 -6.24 -3.11
C ILE A 110 2.01 -7.76 -2.99
N ASP A 111 1.93 -8.30 -1.78
CA ASP A 111 2.06 -9.75 -1.54
C ASP A 111 0.93 -10.53 -2.25
N SER A 112 -0.29 -10.01 -2.25
CA SER A 112 -1.42 -10.64 -2.94
C SER A 112 -1.29 -10.57 -4.45
N ALA A 113 -0.82 -9.45 -5.00
CA ALA A 113 -0.50 -9.33 -6.42
C ALA A 113 0.56 -10.37 -6.80
N GLN A 114 1.67 -10.45 -6.06
CA GLN A 114 2.75 -11.41 -6.29
C GLN A 114 2.32 -12.88 -6.15
N ARG A 115 1.38 -13.19 -5.24
CA ARG A 115 0.85 -14.55 -5.10
C ARG A 115 -0.01 -14.94 -6.29
N ILE A 116 -0.94 -14.05 -6.69
CA ILE A 116 -1.83 -14.30 -7.82
C ILE A 116 -1.03 -14.36 -9.13
N SER A 117 0.00 -13.51 -9.27
CA SER A 117 0.86 -13.45 -10.46
C SER A 117 1.80 -14.66 -10.63
N LYS A 118 1.77 -15.62 -9.70
CA LYS A 118 2.52 -16.89 -9.79
C LYS A 118 1.61 -18.09 -10.03
N LEU A 119 0.30 -17.88 -10.13
CA LEU A 119 -0.66 -18.96 -10.34
C LEU A 119 -0.69 -19.38 -11.80
N ASN A 120 -0.52 -20.67 -12.04
CA ASN A 120 -0.73 -21.27 -13.35
C ASN A 120 -2.20 -21.65 -13.58
N HIS A 121 -2.96 -21.82 -12.50
CA HIS A 121 -4.38 -22.19 -12.53
C HIS A 121 -5.17 -21.26 -11.63
N PHE A 122 -6.18 -20.61 -12.20
CA PHE A 122 -7.01 -19.63 -11.49
C PHE A 122 -8.32 -20.27 -11.02
N PRO A 123 -8.60 -20.27 -9.71
CA PRO A 123 -9.84 -20.83 -9.19
C PRO A 123 -11.05 -20.01 -9.65
N LYS A 124 -12.18 -20.70 -9.89
CA LYS A 124 -13.48 -20.04 -10.09
C LYS A 124 -13.83 -19.26 -8.81
N ARG A 125 -14.47 -18.10 -8.97
CA ARG A 125 -14.92 -17.28 -7.84
C ARG A 125 -15.92 -18.07 -6.98
N PRO A 126 -15.72 -18.17 -5.66
CA PRO A 126 -16.47 -19.09 -4.79
C PRO A 126 -17.90 -18.66 -4.45
N PHE A 127 -18.42 -17.58 -5.05
CA PHE A 127 -19.77 -17.08 -4.75
C PHE A 127 -20.88 -17.77 -5.54
N VAL A 128 -20.54 -18.56 -6.54
CA VAL A 128 -21.51 -19.41 -7.20
C VAL A 128 -21.50 -20.75 -6.49
N LEU A 129 -22.34 -20.88 -5.44
CA LEU A 129 -22.77 -22.19 -4.98
C LEU A 129 -23.65 -22.78 -6.09
N LEU A 130 -23.04 -23.46 -7.06
CA LEU A 130 -23.80 -24.29 -7.98
C LEU A 130 -24.47 -25.36 -7.12
N LYS A 131 -25.80 -25.36 -7.07
CA LYS A 131 -26.54 -26.45 -6.46
C LYS A 131 -26.10 -27.76 -7.15
N PRO A 132 -25.96 -28.90 -6.46
CA PRO A 132 -25.44 -30.14 -7.04
C PRO A 132 -26.33 -30.80 -8.11
N HIS A 133 -27.23 -30.08 -8.79
CA HIS A 133 -28.12 -30.61 -9.81
C HIS A 133 -28.56 -29.50 -10.77
N GLU A 134 -27.78 -29.29 -11.84
CA GLU A 134 -28.31 -28.93 -13.15
C GLU A 134 -27.55 -29.78 -14.19
N GLU A 135 -27.66 -31.11 -14.02
CA GLU A 135 -27.79 -32.00 -15.18
C GLU A 135 -29.26 -31.93 -15.57
N LEU A 136 -29.57 -31.21 -16.66
CA LEU A 136 -30.72 -31.44 -17.55
C LEU A 136 -30.40 -30.78 -18.90
#